data_AF-A0ABD0R8C6-F1
#
_entry.id   AF-A0ABD0R8C6-F1
#
_cell.length_a   1.000
_cell.length_b   1.000
_cell.length_c   1.000
_cell.angle_alpha   90.00
_cell.angle_beta   90.00
_cell.angle_gamma   90.00
#
_symmetry.space_group_name_H-M   'P 1'
#
loop_
_entity.id
_entity.type
_entity.pdbx_description
1 polymer ?
#
loop_
_entity_poly.entity_id
_entity_poly.type
_entity_poly.pdbx_seq_one_letter_code
_entity_poly.pdbx_strand_id
1 'polypeptide(L)'
;MLHITTHISVYPPHRKFLRFAYQGVYYEFTVLPFGLALSPRTFSLCAEAALAPLSTAGLRILTYLDDWLILADSREKVMQSTARVLAHVTALGFRVNVSKSNFTPVQNVIFLGLELNSVTMRARLKQEGLMASAVHVLPLGLLRMRAFMKWVLSLHFSPLHDLCRSVTVTRTCTATLRHWRNAEFYTRGTSLGAIKLRKVVTTDASLTGWGATQEGRIVNGVWTSTLRSAHINYLELLTVWKALKHFLPRLQGHHVLVRCDNTTAVAHINRQGGMRSSKLHALAHKLLVWSRRHFLSLRATHVPGILNRGADLLSRGNPLYGEWRLHPQTVDLLWARFGQAAVDLFASRENVHCPMFFSLRDDDAHPWPNVLLYAFPPLCLISPTLARVKEQSLTLILIAP
;
A
#
# COMPACT_ATOMS: atom_id res chain seq x y z
N MET A 1 -17.17 -23.09 -10.10
CA MET A 1 -17.38 -22.46 -8.77
C MET A 1 -17.64 -23.58 -7.78
N LEU A 2 -16.87 -23.67 -6.71
CA LEU A 2 -17.01 -24.70 -5.69
C LEU A 2 -17.58 -24.08 -4.42
N HIS A 3 -18.51 -24.76 -3.78
CA HIS A 3 -18.99 -24.43 -2.44
C HIS A 3 -18.39 -25.41 -1.45
N ILE A 4 -17.55 -24.90 -0.56
CA ILE A 4 -16.73 -25.67 0.37
C ILE A 4 -17.26 -25.51 1.78
N THR A 5 -17.46 -26.64 2.44
CA THR A 5 -17.82 -26.73 3.85
C THR A 5 -16.70 -27.44 4.59
N THR A 6 -16.37 -26.99 5.80
CA THR A 6 -15.46 -27.73 6.67
C THR A 6 -15.87 -27.58 8.12
N HIS A 7 -15.65 -28.65 8.86
CA HIS A 7 -15.84 -28.70 10.30
C HIS A 7 -14.48 -28.45 10.97
N ILE A 8 -14.12 -27.18 11.09
CA ILE A 8 -12.89 -26.79 11.80
C ILE A 8 -13.10 -27.11 13.28
N SER A 9 -12.27 -28.01 13.80
CA SER A 9 -12.35 -28.41 15.21
C SER A 9 -12.02 -27.24 16.13
N VAL A 10 -12.81 -27.07 17.18
CA VAL A 10 -12.52 -26.10 18.24
C VAL A 10 -11.47 -26.70 19.17
N TYR A 11 -10.43 -25.92 19.47
CA TYR A 11 -9.39 -26.29 20.44
C TYR A 11 -10.05 -26.74 21.76
N PRO A 12 -9.81 -27.98 22.25
CA PRO A 12 -10.60 -28.55 23.34
C PRO A 12 -10.76 -27.65 24.58
N PRO A 13 -9.71 -26.95 25.06
CA PRO A 13 -9.84 -26.02 26.19
C PRO A 13 -10.78 -24.83 25.95
N HIS A 14 -11.07 -24.46 24.70
CA HIS A 14 -11.96 -23.35 24.36
C HIS A 14 -13.43 -23.78 24.19
N ARG A 15 -13.71 -25.07 24.07
CA ARG A 15 -15.07 -25.58 23.83
C ARG A 15 -16.04 -25.22 24.96
N LYS A 16 -15.53 -25.13 26.19
CA LYS A 16 -16.29 -24.69 27.37
C LYS A 16 -16.95 -23.31 27.22
N PHE A 17 -16.37 -22.43 26.39
CA PHE A 17 -16.93 -21.10 26.12
C PHE A 17 -18.04 -21.11 25.05
N LEU A 18 -18.22 -22.25 24.37
CA LEU A 18 -19.20 -22.46 23.31
C LEU A 18 -20.26 -23.48 23.75
N ARG A 19 -20.61 -23.50 25.04
CA ARG A 19 -21.67 -24.34 25.57
C ARG A 19 -23.02 -23.64 25.48
N PHE A 20 -24.07 -24.39 25.22
CA PHE A 20 -25.44 -23.91 25.27
C PHE A 20 -26.35 -24.97 25.91
N ALA A 21 -27.49 -24.53 26.44
CA ALA A 21 -28.49 -25.42 27.03
C ALA A 21 -29.75 -25.42 26.16
N TYR A 22 -30.32 -26.59 25.94
CA TYR A 22 -31.60 -26.75 25.25
C TYR A 22 -32.41 -27.83 25.96
N GLN A 23 -33.63 -27.49 26.39
CA GLN A 23 -34.53 -28.38 27.14
C GLN A 23 -33.87 -29.07 28.35
N GLY A 24 -33.06 -28.31 29.11
CA GLY A 24 -32.37 -28.83 30.30
C GLY A 24 -31.13 -29.70 30.01
N VAL A 25 -30.80 -29.94 28.74
CA VAL A 25 -29.59 -30.66 28.32
C VAL A 25 -28.51 -29.66 27.89
N TYR A 26 -27.28 -29.88 28.36
CA TYR A 26 -26.13 -29.06 28.02
C TYR A 26 -25.38 -29.66 26.83
N TYR A 27 -25.11 -28.83 25.83
CA TYR A 27 -24.37 -29.17 24.62
C TYR A 27 -23.10 -28.34 24.53
N GLU A 28 -22.08 -28.90 23.89
CA GLU A 28 -20.79 -28.25 23.65
C GLU A 28 -20.43 -28.35 22.16
N PHE A 29 -20.10 -27.21 21.54
CA PHE A 29 -19.60 -27.23 20.17
C PHE A 29 -18.20 -27.84 20.10
N THR A 30 -18.07 -28.93 19.35
CA THR A 30 -16.78 -29.57 19.03
C THR A 30 -16.11 -28.96 17.80
N VAL A 31 -16.91 -28.29 16.96
CA VAL A 31 -16.54 -27.67 15.70
C VAL A 31 -17.02 -26.22 15.68
N LEU A 32 -16.38 -25.40 14.86
CA LEU A 32 -16.62 -23.98 14.76
C LEU A 32 -18.11 -23.68 14.48
N PRO A 33 -18.84 -23.02 15.40
CA PRO A 33 -20.27 -22.79 15.21
C PRO A 33 -20.54 -21.62 14.26
N PHE A 34 -21.70 -21.65 13.62
CA PHE A 34 -22.26 -20.48 12.96
C PHE A 34 -22.64 -19.42 14.00
N GLY A 35 -22.49 -18.14 13.65
CA GLY A 35 -22.81 -17.02 14.53
C GLY A 35 -21.68 -16.58 15.48
N LEU A 36 -20.62 -17.38 15.65
CA LEU A 36 -19.43 -16.93 16.39
C LEU A 36 -18.64 -15.91 15.55
N ALA A 37 -18.34 -14.75 16.14
CA ALA A 37 -17.71 -13.62 15.45
C ALA A 37 -16.34 -13.95 14.81
N LEU A 38 -15.60 -14.88 15.41
CA LEU A 38 -14.30 -15.34 14.90
C LEU A 38 -14.41 -16.42 13.83
N SER A 39 -15.59 -17.02 13.63
CA SER A 39 -15.76 -18.15 12.72
C SER A 39 -15.37 -17.82 11.27
N PRO A 40 -15.84 -16.71 10.66
CA PRO A 40 -15.48 -16.36 9.29
C PRO A 40 -13.97 -16.16 9.11
N ARG A 41 -13.33 -15.47 10.07
CA ARG A 41 -11.88 -15.22 10.03
C ARG A 41 -11.08 -16.51 10.15
N THR A 42 -11.47 -17.39 11.08
CA THR A 42 -10.80 -18.67 11.31
C THR A 42 -10.92 -19.55 10.07
N PHE A 43 -12.10 -19.61 9.46
CA PHE A 43 -12.32 -20.33 8.20
C PHE A 43 -11.42 -19.80 7.08
N SER A 44 -11.39 -18.48 6.86
CA SER A 44 -10.55 -17.89 5.81
C SER A 44 -9.07 -18.23 6.00
N LEU A 45 -8.55 -18.19 7.23
CA LEU A 45 -7.15 -18.55 7.51
C LEU A 45 -6.86 -20.02 7.20
N CYS A 46 -7.77 -20.93 7.58
CA CYS A 46 -7.62 -22.35 7.25
C CYS A 46 -7.69 -22.61 5.75
N ALA A 47 -8.61 -21.94 5.04
CA ALA A 47 -8.73 -22.05 3.58
C ALA A 47 -7.48 -21.50 2.86
N GLU A 48 -6.97 -20.34 3.28
CA GLU A 48 -5.73 -19.75 2.74
C GLU A 48 -4.53 -20.69 2.94
N ALA A 49 -4.38 -21.25 4.14
CA ALA A 49 -3.31 -22.21 4.43
C ALA A 49 -3.45 -23.49 3.59
N ALA A 50 -4.67 -24.03 3.46
CA ALA A 50 -4.94 -25.21 2.64
C ALA A 50 -4.62 -24.98 1.16
N LEU A 51 -4.85 -23.78 0.64
CA LEU A 51 -4.67 -23.44 -0.78
C LEU A 51 -3.28 -22.88 -1.11
N ALA A 52 -2.47 -22.54 -0.11
CA ALA A 52 -1.12 -21.99 -0.31
C ALA A 52 -0.25 -22.88 -1.24
N PRO A 53 -0.20 -24.22 -1.08
CA PRO A 53 0.61 -25.07 -1.98
C PRO A 53 0.13 -25.02 -3.44
N LEU A 54 -1.19 -24.99 -3.65
CA LEU A 54 -1.78 -24.92 -4.99
C LEU A 54 -1.55 -23.56 -5.65
N SER A 55 -1.62 -22.48 -4.86
CA SER A 55 -1.34 -21.13 -5.32
C SER A 55 0.13 -20.96 -5.75
N THR A 56 1.06 -21.52 -4.97
CA THR A 56 2.49 -21.56 -5.32
C THR A 56 2.76 -22.38 -6.59
N ALA A 57 1.97 -23.42 -6.83
CA ALA A 57 2.01 -24.20 -8.07
C ALA A 57 1.35 -23.50 -9.29
N GLY A 58 0.95 -22.24 -9.15
CA GLY A 58 0.44 -21.41 -10.24
C GLY A 58 -1.06 -21.52 -10.50
N LEU A 59 -1.83 -22.22 -9.65
CA LEU A 59 -3.28 -22.26 -9.77
C LEU A 59 -3.89 -20.93 -9.30
N ARG A 60 -4.77 -20.36 -10.12
CA ARG A 60 -5.52 -19.14 -9.77
C ARG A 60 -6.84 -19.52 -9.13
N ILE A 61 -6.93 -19.34 -7.81
CA ILE A 61 -8.12 -19.65 -7.02
C ILE A 61 -8.50 -18.39 -6.25
N LEU A 62 -9.73 -17.91 -6.45
CA LEU A 62 -10.32 -16.84 -5.65
C LEU A 62 -11.18 -17.49 -4.57
N THR A 63 -10.91 -17.17 -3.31
CA THR A 63 -11.65 -17.73 -2.18
C THR A 63 -12.32 -16.66 -1.36
N TYR A 64 -13.58 -16.88 -1.02
CA TYR A 64 -14.31 -16.08 -0.06
C TYR A 64 -15.19 -16.99 0.78
N LEU A 65 -14.81 -17.19 2.04
CA LEU A 65 -15.48 -18.15 2.93
C LEU A 65 -15.67 -19.49 2.20
N ASP A 66 -16.91 -19.98 2.11
CA ASP A 66 -17.31 -21.21 1.44
C ASP A 66 -17.32 -21.12 -0.09
N ASP A 67 -17.29 -19.94 -0.70
CA ASP A 67 -17.37 -19.75 -2.14
C ASP A 67 -15.98 -19.65 -2.78
N TRP A 68 -15.60 -20.67 -3.56
CA TRP A 68 -14.29 -20.73 -4.24
C TRP A 68 -14.44 -20.73 -5.76
N LEU A 69 -13.68 -19.88 -6.45
CA LEU A 69 -13.69 -19.75 -7.90
C LEU A 69 -12.31 -20.06 -8.48
N ILE A 70 -12.24 -21.07 -9.36
CA ILE A 70 -11.01 -21.50 -10.02
C ILE A 70 -10.97 -20.89 -11.42
N LEU A 71 -9.82 -20.33 -11.80
CA LEU A 71 -9.62 -19.60 -13.05
C LEU A 71 -8.44 -20.19 -13.84
N ALA A 72 -8.64 -20.46 -15.13
CA ALA A 72 -7.56 -20.84 -16.05
C ALA A 72 -7.74 -20.20 -17.44
N ASP A 73 -6.69 -20.22 -18.26
CA ASP A 73 -6.71 -19.62 -19.60
C ASP A 73 -7.33 -20.56 -20.66
N SER A 74 -7.64 -21.81 -20.32
CA SER A 74 -8.33 -22.76 -21.20
C SER A 74 -9.29 -23.66 -20.41
N ARG A 75 -10.26 -24.25 -21.12
CA ARG A 75 -11.23 -25.18 -20.56
C ARG A 75 -10.55 -26.41 -19.96
N GLU A 76 -9.56 -26.96 -20.65
CA GLU A 76 -8.80 -28.13 -20.22
C GLU A 76 -8.02 -27.83 -18.95
N LYS A 77 -7.32 -26.67 -18.91
CA LYS A 77 -6.54 -26.26 -17.74
C LYS A 77 -7.42 -26.04 -16.51
N VAL A 78 -8.60 -25.44 -16.65
CA VAL A 78 -9.48 -25.23 -15.48
C VAL A 78 -10.08 -26.55 -14.99
N MET A 79 -10.38 -27.50 -15.88
CA MET A 79 -10.83 -28.84 -15.47
C MET A 79 -9.73 -29.59 -14.71
N GLN A 80 -8.50 -29.59 -15.24
CA GLN A 80 -7.35 -30.18 -14.55
C GLN A 80 -7.08 -29.51 -13.19
N SER A 81 -7.13 -28.17 -13.15
CA SER A 81 -6.96 -27.41 -11.90
C SER A 81 -8.06 -27.74 -10.89
N THR A 82 -9.30 -27.87 -11.35
CA THR A 82 -10.44 -28.24 -10.51
C THR A 82 -10.24 -29.63 -9.91
N ALA A 83 -9.84 -30.63 -10.71
CA ALA A 83 -9.54 -31.97 -10.20
C ALA A 83 -8.42 -31.95 -9.15
N ARG A 84 -7.33 -31.22 -9.39
CA ARG A 84 -6.22 -31.07 -8.42
C ARG A 84 -6.67 -30.39 -7.12
N VAL A 85 -7.46 -29.32 -7.22
CA VAL A 85 -8.01 -28.62 -6.05
C VAL A 85 -8.88 -29.57 -5.24
N LEU A 86 -9.81 -30.28 -5.88
CA LEU A 86 -10.73 -31.21 -5.23
C LEU A 86 -9.98 -32.33 -4.51
N ALA A 87 -9.01 -32.97 -5.18
CA ALA A 87 -8.20 -34.03 -4.58
C ALA A 87 -7.44 -33.52 -3.34
N HIS A 88 -6.77 -32.37 -3.47
CA HIS A 88 -5.99 -31.77 -2.39
C HIS A 88 -6.85 -31.40 -1.17
N VAL A 89 -7.96 -30.70 -1.38
CA VAL A 89 -8.77 -30.21 -0.26
C VAL A 89 -9.58 -31.32 0.41
N THR A 90 -9.98 -32.33 -0.36
CA THR A 90 -10.64 -33.52 0.19
C THR A 90 -9.67 -34.31 1.07
N ALA A 91 -8.40 -34.44 0.67
CA ALA A 91 -7.36 -35.06 1.48
C ALA A 91 -7.10 -34.31 2.80
N LEU A 92 -7.29 -32.99 2.80
CA LEU A 92 -7.22 -32.14 4.00
C LEU A 92 -8.51 -32.15 4.85
N GLY A 93 -9.53 -32.92 4.45
CA GLY A 93 -10.80 -33.05 5.18
C GLY A 93 -11.85 -31.98 4.88
N PHE A 94 -11.65 -31.13 3.87
CA PHE A 94 -12.70 -30.24 3.38
C PHE A 94 -13.77 -31.03 2.62
N ARG A 95 -15.03 -30.62 2.79
CA ARG A 95 -16.18 -31.23 2.13
C ARG A 95 -16.72 -30.31 1.06
N VAL A 96 -16.84 -30.81 -0.16
CA VAL A 96 -17.38 -30.06 -1.30
C VAL A 96 -18.88 -30.30 -1.36
N ASN A 97 -19.67 -29.23 -1.34
CA ASN A 97 -21.10 -29.32 -1.57
C ASN A 97 -21.36 -29.44 -3.07
N VAL A 98 -21.54 -30.66 -3.55
CA VAL A 98 -21.70 -30.97 -4.98
C VAL A 98 -22.94 -30.31 -5.58
N SER A 99 -24.06 -30.25 -4.85
CA SER A 99 -25.32 -29.70 -5.37
C SER A 99 -25.30 -28.17 -5.51
N LYS A 100 -24.53 -27.47 -4.67
CA LYS A 100 -24.31 -26.02 -4.81
C LYS A 100 -23.18 -25.69 -5.78
N SER A 101 -22.24 -26.60 -5.99
CA SER A 101 -21.07 -26.39 -6.85
C SER A 101 -21.38 -26.49 -8.33
N ASN A 102 -20.71 -25.66 -9.13
CA ASN A 102 -20.68 -25.75 -10.59
C ASN A 102 -19.30 -26.19 -11.07
N PHE A 103 -19.23 -27.41 -11.60
CA PHE A 103 -18.01 -28.04 -12.10
C PHE A 103 -17.77 -27.81 -13.59
N THR A 104 -18.78 -27.30 -14.30
CA THR A 104 -18.67 -27.02 -15.73
C THR A 104 -17.99 -25.68 -15.95
N PRO A 105 -16.88 -25.61 -16.70
CA PRO A 105 -16.25 -24.35 -17.05
C PRO A 105 -17.21 -23.44 -17.83
N VAL A 106 -17.33 -22.20 -17.40
CA VAL A 106 -18.18 -21.19 -18.03
C VAL A 106 -17.39 -19.90 -18.24
N GLN A 107 -17.73 -19.16 -19.29
CA GLN A 107 -17.10 -17.86 -19.56
C GLN A 107 -17.75 -16.69 -18.83
N ASN A 108 -18.97 -16.90 -18.33
CA ASN A 108 -19.72 -15.95 -17.50
C ASN A 108 -20.16 -16.64 -16.21
N VAL A 109 -19.78 -16.09 -15.06
CA VAL A 109 -20.08 -16.69 -13.75
C VAL A 109 -20.52 -15.62 -12.76
N ILE A 110 -21.52 -15.93 -11.93
CA ILE A 110 -21.89 -15.10 -10.80
C ILE A 110 -21.08 -15.57 -9.58
N PHE A 111 -20.26 -14.68 -9.01
CA PHE A 111 -19.45 -14.96 -7.83
C PHE A 111 -19.58 -13.79 -6.84
N LEU A 112 -20.07 -14.04 -5.62
CA LEU A 112 -20.29 -12.99 -4.59
C LEU A 112 -21.20 -11.83 -5.04
N GLY A 113 -22.21 -12.14 -5.87
CA GLY A 113 -23.11 -11.14 -6.47
C GLY A 113 -22.54 -10.42 -7.69
N LEU A 114 -21.38 -10.85 -8.19
CA LEU A 114 -20.69 -10.27 -9.33
C LEU A 114 -20.77 -11.16 -10.55
N GLU A 115 -21.25 -10.60 -11.66
CA GLU A 115 -21.14 -11.21 -12.97
C GLU A 115 -19.72 -11.00 -13.51
N LEU A 116 -18.93 -12.07 -13.58
CA LEU A 116 -17.58 -12.08 -14.09
C LEU A 116 -17.57 -12.66 -15.51
N ASN A 117 -17.21 -11.83 -16.49
CA ASN A 117 -17.12 -12.22 -17.89
C ASN A 117 -15.66 -12.30 -18.34
N SER A 118 -15.21 -13.52 -18.64
CA SER A 118 -13.82 -13.83 -19.04
C SER A 118 -13.47 -13.48 -20.49
N VAL A 119 -14.47 -13.32 -21.37
CA VAL A 119 -14.23 -12.89 -22.77
C VAL A 119 -13.90 -11.41 -22.83
N THR A 120 -14.72 -10.60 -22.16
CA THR A 120 -14.55 -9.14 -22.11
C THR A 120 -13.58 -8.69 -21.01
N MET A 121 -13.16 -9.61 -20.14
CA MET A 121 -12.36 -9.35 -18.94
C MET A 121 -12.96 -8.25 -18.05
N ARG A 122 -14.30 -8.30 -17.86
CA ARG A 122 -15.06 -7.31 -17.07
C ARG A 122 -15.86 -8.00 -15.97
N ALA A 123 -15.91 -7.35 -14.81
CA ALA A 123 -16.83 -7.70 -13.72
C ALA A 123 -17.96 -6.67 -13.62
N ARG A 124 -19.22 -7.11 -13.49
CA ARG A 124 -20.40 -6.25 -13.28
C ARG A 124 -21.15 -6.69 -12.02
N LEU A 125 -21.92 -5.80 -11.41
CA LEU A 125 -22.79 -6.19 -10.30
C LEU A 125 -24.09 -6.77 -10.85
N LYS A 126 -24.51 -7.94 -10.36
CA LYS A 126 -25.88 -8.42 -10.58
C LYS A 126 -26.82 -7.61 -9.68
N GLN A 127 -27.95 -7.18 -10.22
CA GLN A 127 -28.89 -6.20 -9.63
C GLN A 127 -29.41 -6.53 -8.20
N GLU A 128 -29.16 -7.75 -7.71
CA GLU A 128 -29.56 -8.29 -6.40
C GLU A 128 -28.40 -8.36 -5.37
N GLY A 129 -27.21 -7.84 -5.68
CA GLY A 129 -26.05 -7.91 -4.78
C GLY A 129 -26.08 -6.91 -3.62
N LEU A 130 -25.77 -7.37 -2.39
CA LEU A 130 -25.60 -6.51 -1.22
C LEU A 130 -24.50 -5.46 -1.47
N MET A 131 -24.76 -4.19 -1.11
CA MET A 131 -23.80 -3.08 -1.25
C MET A 131 -22.42 -3.43 -0.66
N ALA A 132 -22.42 -4.17 0.46
CA ALA A 132 -21.22 -4.65 1.14
C ALA A 132 -20.34 -5.57 0.27
N SER A 133 -20.93 -6.42 -0.56
CA SER A 133 -20.20 -7.30 -1.48
C SER A 133 -19.71 -6.53 -2.70
N ALA A 134 -20.48 -5.53 -3.14
CA ALA A 134 -20.19 -4.73 -4.32
C ALA A 134 -19.04 -3.72 -4.13
N VAL A 135 -18.76 -3.29 -2.89
CA VAL A 135 -17.78 -2.21 -2.61
C VAL A 135 -16.38 -2.48 -3.17
N HIS A 136 -16.00 -3.74 -3.29
CA HIS A 136 -14.64 -4.16 -3.67
C HIS A 136 -14.38 -4.10 -5.17
N VAL A 137 -15.43 -4.23 -5.98
CA VAL A 137 -15.34 -4.17 -7.44
C VAL A 137 -15.86 -2.88 -8.03
N LEU A 138 -16.71 -2.17 -7.28
CA LEU A 138 -17.24 -0.92 -7.75
C LEU A 138 -16.14 0.13 -7.70
N PRO A 139 -15.96 0.89 -8.78
CA PRO A 139 -14.98 1.96 -8.80
C PRO A 139 -15.24 2.97 -7.65
N LEU A 140 -14.29 3.08 -6.73
CA LEU A 140 -14.42 3.85 -5.49
C LEU A 140 -15.62 3.42 -4.60
N GLY A 141 -16.00 2.15 -4.64
CA GLY A 141 -17.15 1.60 -3.91
C GLY A 141 -17.01 1.75 -2.40
N LEU A 142 -15.86 1.38 -1.83
CA LEU A 142 -15.57 1.57 -0.40
C LEU A 142 -15.65 3.06 0.00
N LEU A 143 -15.10 3.97 -0.82
CA LEU A 143 -15.15 5.41 -0.54
C LEU A 143 -16.59 5.90 -0.40
N ARG A 144 -17.46 5.48 -1.32
CA ARG A 144 -18.89 5.83 -1.35
C ARG A 144 -19.65 5.17 -0.20
N MET A 145 -19.27 3.95 0.17
CA MET A 145 -19.85 3.25 1.31
C MET A 145 -19.49 3.91 2.66
N ARG A 146 -18.32 4.57 2.79
CA ARG A 146 -17.93 5.24 4.04
C ARG A 146 -18.93 6.32 4.48
N ALA A 147 -19.52 7.06 3.55
CA ALA A 147 -20.49 8.09 3.88
C ALA A 147 -21.76 7.47 4.51
N PHE A 148 -22.25 6.37 3.93
CA PHE A 148 -23.37 5.62 4.49
C PHE A 148 -23.01 4.97 5.83
N MET A 149 -21.83 4.34 5.95
CA MET A 149 -21.36 3.76 7.22
C MET A 149 -21.29 4.81 8.35
N LYS A 150 -20.82 6.02 8.07
CA LYS A 150 -20.79 7.13 9.04
C LYS A 150 -22.20 7.52 9.48
N TRP A 151 -23.15 7.57 8.54
CA TRP A 151 -24.55 7.81 8.87
C TRP A 151 -25.12 6.70 9.77
N VAL A 152 -24.88 5.42 9.44
CA VAL A 152 -25.32 4.29 10.28
C VAL A 152 -24.73 4.38 11.68
N LEU A 153 -23.43 4.67 11.80
CA LEU A 153 -22.76 4.84 13.10
C LEU A 153 -23.34 6.01 13.91
N SER A 154 -23.79 7.09 13.26
CA SER A 154 -24.40 8.23 13.95
C SER A 154 -25.74 7.90 14.61
N LEU A 155 -26.36 6.76 14.26
CA LEU A 155 -27.62 6.31 14.84
C LEU A 155 -27.42 5.54 16.16
N HIS A 156 -26.17 5.23 16.52
CA HIS A 156 -25.79 4.60 17.79
C HIS A 156 -26.58 3.30 18.10
N PHE A 157 -26.77 2.44 17.11
CA PHE A 157 -27.46 1.17 17.33
C PHE A 157 -26.71 0.28 18.33
N SER A 158 -27.47 -0.25 19.28
CA SER A 158 -27.09 -1.36 20.13
C SER A 158 -27.43 -2.68 19.43
N PRO A 159 -26.45 -3.54 19.11
CA PRO A 159 -26.69 -4.83 18.47
C PRO A 159 -27.64 -5.76 19.25
N LEU A 160 -27.79 -5.52 20.56
CA LEU A 160 -28.61 -6.35 21.45
C LEU A 160 -30.06 -5.86 21.59
N HIS A 161 -30.30 -4.56 21.37
CA HIS A 161 -31.58 -3.93 21.72
C HIS A 161 -32.33 -3.38 20.50
N ASP A 162 -31.62 -3.07 19.42
CA ASP A 162 -32.18 -2.36 18.26
C ASP A 162 -32.42 -3.26 17.03
N LEU A 163 -32.50 -4.58 17.22
CA LEU A 163 -32.67 -5.55 16.10
C LEU A 163 -33.91 -5.27 15.24
N CYS A 164 -34.98 -4.75 15.84
CA CYS A 164 -36.24 -4.41 15.16
C CYS A 164 -36.49 -2.90 15.10
N ARG A 165 -35.48 -2.06 15.38
CA ARG A 165 -35.68 -0.62 15.44
C ARG A 165 -35.82 -0.04 14.04
N SER A 166 -37.00 0.50 13.76
CA SER A 166 -37.26 1.27 12.55
C SER A 166 -36.52 2.60 12.58
N VAL A 167 -36.01 3.00 11.41
CA VAL A 167 -35.18 4.20 11.26
C VAL A 167 -35.74 5.02 10.11
N THR A 168 -35.96 6.30 10.36
CA THR A 168 -36.34 7.23 9.30
C THR A 168 -35.16 7.49 8.38
N VAL A 169 -35.32 7.18 7.10
CA VAL A 169 -34.33 7.47 6.07
C VAL A 169 -34.26 8.98 5.86
N THR A 170 -33.25 9.62 6.45
CA THR A 170 -33.07 11.07 6.37
C THR A 170 -32.59 11.50 4.99
N ARG A 171 -32.77 12.79 4.66
CA ARG A 171 -32.23 13.38 3.42
C ARG A 171 -30.71 13.19 3.28
N THR A 172 -29.99 13.18 4.40
CA THR A 172 -28.56 12.89 4.47
C THR A 172 -28.27 11.45 4.01
N CYS A 173 -29.03 10.47 4.51
CA CYS A 173 -28.93 9.07 4.08
C CYS A 173 -29.19 8.93 2.57
N THR A 174 -30.31 9.49 2.09
CA THR A 174 -30.68 9.45 0.68
C THR A 174 -29.62 10.07 -0.23
N ALA A 175 -28.96 11.15 0.22
CA ALA A 175 -27.84 11.76 -0.50
C ALA A 175 -26.63 10.82 -0.59
N THR A 176 -26.29 10.10 0.49
CA THR A 176 -25.20 9.09 0.45
C THR A 176 -25.51 7.90 -0.46
N LEU A 177 -26.78 7.51 -0.54
CA LEU A 177 -27.25 6.39 -1.37
C LEU A 177 -27.50 6.77 -2.83
N ARG A 178 -27.54 8.05 -3.18
CA ARG A 178 -27.83 8.52 -4.55
C ARG A 178 -26.97 7.85 -5.62
N HIS A 179 -25.68 7.68 -5.33
CA HIS A 179 -24.75 7.04 -6.26
C HIS A 179 -25.03 5.54 -6.48
N TRP A 180 -25.59 4.88 -5.47
CA TRP A 180 -26.02 3.49 -5.50
C TRP A 180 -27.37 3.30 -6.19
N ARG A 181 -28.05 4.39 -6.57
CA ARG A 181 -29.28 4.31 -7.38
C ARG A 181 -29.04 4.43 -8.88
N ASN A 182 -27.84 4.84 -9.28
CA ASN A 182 -27.51 5.03 -10.70
C ASN A 182 -27.12 3.69 -11.34
N ALA A 183 -27.87 3.23 -12.35
CA ALA A 183 -27.61 2.00 -13.09
C ALA A 183 -26.21 1.97 -13.74
N GLU A 184 -25.71 3.12 -14.21
CA GLU A 184 -24.36 3.23 -14.78
C GLU A 184 -23.27 2.88 -13.78
N PHE A 185 -23.53 3.05 -12.49
CA PHE A 185 -22.57 2.71 -11.45
C PHE A 185 -22.31 1.19 -11.40
N TYR A 186 -23.33 0.39 -11.72
CA TYR A 186 -23.31 -1.06 -11.69
C TYR A 186 -22.91 -1.71 -13.01
N THR A 187 -23.26 -1.07 -14.13
CA THR A 187 -22.96 -1.58 -15.47
C THR A 187 -21.54 -1.26 -15.93
N ARG A 188 -20.91 -0.23 -15.34
CA ARG A 188 -19.53 0.16 -15.64
C ARG A 188 -18.56 -0.81 -14.97
N GLY A 189 -18.27 -1.89 -15.69
CA GLY A 189 -17.42 -2.96 -15.17
C GLY A 189 -15.98 -2.53 -14.89
N THR A 190 -15.34 -3.22 -13.95
CA THR A 190 -13.92 -3.05 -13.63
C THR A 190 -13.10 -4.10 -14.37
N SER A 191 -11.93 -3.71 -14.89
CA SER A 191 -11.02 -4.64 -15.59
C SER A 191 -10.53 -5.74 -14.65
N LEU A 192 -10.70 -6.98 -15.09
CA LEU A 192 -10.14 -8.16 -14.43
C LEU A 192 -8.72 -8.42 -14.95
N GLY A 193 -7.78 -8.76 -14.06
CA GLY A 193 -6.43 -9.18 -14.46
C GLY A 193 -5.29 -8.68 -13.56
N ALA A 194 -4.16 -9.37 -13.65
CA ALA A 194 -2.92 -8.94 -13.00
C ALA A 194 -2.34 -7.72 -13.76
N ILE A 195 -2.19 -6.60 -13.05
CA ILE A 195 -1.55 -5.40 -13.59
C ILE A 195 -0.05 -5.68 -13.78
N LYS A 196 0.39 -5.81 -15.03
CA LYS A 196 1.79 -6.15 -15.37
C LYS A 196 2.76 -4.97 -15.21
N LEU A 197 2.31 -3.74 -15.49
CA LEU A 197 3.15 -2.54 -15.45
C LEU A 197 2.55 -1.50 -14.51
N ARG A 198 3.35 -1.01 -13.56
CA ARG A 198 2.98 0.08 -12.65
C ARG A 198 4.07 1.15 -12.64
N LYS A 199 3.66 2.42 -12.76
CA LYS A 199 4.54 3.55 -12.47
C LYS A 199 4.65 3.70 -10.96
N VAL A 200 5.87 3.63 -10.45
CA VAL A 200 6.14 3.68 -9.01
C VAL A 200 6.48 5.11 -8.60
N VAL A 201 5.82 5.60 -7.56
CA VAL A 201 6.13 6.87 -6.89
C VAL A 201 6.45 6.54 -5.44
N THR A 202 7.62 6.95 -4.99
CA THR A 202 8.03 6.80 -3.59
C THR A 202 7.89 8.14 -2.89
N THR A 203 7.33 8.16 -1.69
CA THR A 203 7.00 9.39 -0.96
C THR A 203 7.37 9.27 0.50
N ASP A 204 7.68 10.41 1.11
CA ASP A 204 7.98 10.51 2.54
C ASP A 204 7.61 11.91 3.07
N ALA A 205 7.14 11.98 4.30
CA ALA A 205 6.88 13.23 4.99
C ALA A 205 7.63 13.31 6.31
N SER A 206 8.21 14.46 6.58
CA SER A 206 8.69 14.84 7.90
C SER A 206 7.81 15.93 8.49
N LEU A 207 8.09 16.36 9.73
CA LEU A 207 7.42 17.52 10.32
C LEU A 207 7.87 18.84 9.68
N THR A 208 9.03 18.87 9.02
CA THR A 208 9.60 20.08 8.41
C THR A 208 9.28 20.18 6.92
N GLY A 209 9.23 19.06 6.20
CA GLY A 209 9.04 19.03 4.75
C GLY A 209 8.52 17.70 4.21
N TRP A 210 8.52 17.60 2.89
CA TRP A 210 8.04 16.44 2.15
C TRP A 210 8.90 16.18 0.92
N GLY A 211 8.96 14.90 0.53
CA GLY A 211 9.80 14.44 -0.55
C GLY A 211 9.13 13.33 -1.35
N ALA A 212 9.44 13.26 -2.64
CA ALA A 212 9.02 12.16 -3.49
C ALA A 212 9.97 11.92 -4.65
N THR A 213 10.06 10.65 -5.06
CA THR A 213 10.88 10.21 -6.20
C THR A 213 10.05 9.40 -7.20
N GLN A 214 10.30 9.59 -8.50
CA GLN A 214 9.67 8.84 -9.60
C GLN A 214 10.71 8.61 -10.71
N GLU A 215 11.11 7.37 -10.96
CA GLU A 215 12.06 7.00 -12.05
C GLU A 215 13.30 7.93 -12.13
N GLY A 216 13.95 8.21 -11.00
CA GLY A 216 15.13 9.08 -10.93
C GLY A 216 14.84 10.59 -10.86
N ARG A 217 13.58 11.01 -11.01
CA ARG A 217 13.16 12.40 -10.79
C ARG A 217 12.79 12.61 -9.33
N ILE A 218 13.11 13.79 -8.81
CA ILE A 218 12.84 14.17 -7.44
C ILE A 218 11.94 15.39 -7.39
N VAL A 219 11.14 15.48 -6.34
CA VAL A 219 10.41 16.69 -5.94
C VAL A 219 10.38 16.75 -4.43
N ASN A 220 10.60 17.93 -3.88
CA ASN A 220 10.51 18.17 -2.46
C ASN A 220 9.96 19.56 -2.15
N GLY A 221 9.65 19.80 -0.89
CA GLY A 221 9.27 21.12 -0.42
C GLY A 221 9.13 21.19 1.09
N VAL A 222 9.06 22.41 1.60
CA VAL A 222 8.93 22.68 3.03
C VAL A 222 7.46 22.88 3.39
N TRP A 223 7.05 22.44 4.58
CA TRP A 223 5.72 22.72 5.10
C TRP A 223 5.61 24.17 5.59
N THR A 224 4.48 24.81 5.27
CA THR A 224 4.11 26.10 5.86
C THR A 224 3.98 25.97 7.37
N SER A 225 4.13 27.07 8.12
CA SER A 225 4.02 27.09 9.59
C SER A 225 2.75 26.41 10.11
N THR A 226 1.62 26.62 9.43
CA THR A 226 0.32 26.00 9.74
C THR A 226 0.26 24.50 9.49
N LEU A 227 1.05 23.97 8.56
CA LEU A 227 1.09 22.53 8.25
C LEU A 227 2.09 21.79 9.13
N ARG A 228 3.13 22.45 9.64
CA ARG A 228 4.09 21.84 10.59
C ARG A 228 3.41 21.36 11.88
N SER A 229 2.33 22.01 12.30
CA SER A 229 1.52 21.58 13.46
C SER A 229 0.48 20.50 13.12
N ALA A 230 0.34 20.09 11.86
CA ALA A 230 -0.57 19.03 11.48
C ALA A 230 0.00 17.66 11.85
N HIS A 231 -0.90 16.73 12.16
CA HIS A 231 -0.52 15.35 12.48
C HIS A 231 0.24 14.68 11.33
N ILE A 232 1.29 13.92 11.65
CA ILE A 232 2.17 13.26 10.65
C ILE A 232 1.42 12.42 9.61
N ASN A 233 0.46 11.57 10.04
CA ASN A 233 -0.42 10.83 9.12
C ASN A 233 -1.14 11.69 8.07
N TYR A 234 -1.47 12.95 8.39
CA TYR A 234 -2.07 13.87 7.44
C TYR A 234 -1.03 14.43 6.46
N LEU A 235 0.16 14.76 6.96
CA LEU A 235 1.28 15.19 6.12
C LEU A 235 1.70 14.09 5.15
N GLU A 236 1.79 12.85 5.60
CA GLU A 236 2.06 11.67 4.77
C GLU A 236 1.09 11.54 3.59
N LEU A 237 -0.22 11.54 3.87
CA LEU A 237 -1.22 11.47 2.82
C LEU A 237 -1.21 12.71 1.91
N LEU A 238 -0.86 13.88 2.46
CA LEU A 238 -0.74 15.13 1.71
C LEU A 238 0.50 15.14 0.80
N THR A 239 1.60 14.54 1.22
CA THR A 239 2.79 14.30 0.41
C THR A 239 2.42 13.46 -0.80
N VAL A 240 1.67 12.37 -0.61
CA VAL A 240 1.18 11.56 -1.74
C VAL A 240 0.37 12.41 -2.71
N TRP A 241 -0.55 13.24 -2.21
CA TRP A 241 -1.32 14.16 -3.05
C TRP A 241 -0.45 15.11 -3.87
N LYS A 242 0.56 15.73 -3.24
CA LYS A 242 1.48 16.67 -3.89
C LYS A 242 2.36 15.98 -4.93
N ALA A 243 2.94 14.83 -4.58
CA ALA A 243 3.78 14.03 -5.46
C ALA A 243 3.02 13.58 -6.73
N LEU A 244 1.82 13.04 -6.57
CA LEU A 244 0.99 12.59 -7.69
C LEU A 244 0.59 13.74 -8.62
N LYS A 245 0.35 14.94 -8.07
CA LYS A 245 0.07 16.13 -8.86
C LYS A 245 1.29 16.60 -9.65
N HIS A 246 2.45 16.64 -9.01
CA HIS A 246 3.69 17.06 -9.67
C HIS A 246 4.08 16.11 -10.81
N PHE A 247 4.01 14.80 -10.58
CA PHE A 247 4.34 13.80 -11.59
C PHE A 247 3.19 13.48 -12.57
N LEU A 248 2.07 14.21 -12.54
CA LEU A 248 0.89 13.96 -13.37
C LEU A 248 1.22 13.70 -14.85
N PRO A 249 2.06 14.51 -15.54
CA PRO A 249 2.33 14.31 -16.96
C PRO A 249 2.92 12.92 -17.30
N ARG A 250 3.61 12.28 -16.35
CA ARG A 250 4.22 10.95 -16.53
C ARG A 250 3.34 9.80 -16.02
N LEU A 251 2.39 10.11 -15.16
CA LEU A 251 1.51 9.12 -14.51
C LEU A 251 0.16 8.99 -15.22
N GLN A 252 -0.24 10.00 -16.00
CA GLN A 252 -1.53 10.02 -16.68
C GLN A 252 -1.71 8.79 -17.57
N GLY A 253 -2.87 8.15 -17.48
CA GLY A 253 -3.19 6.94 -18.25
C GLY A 253 -2.44 5.68 -17.81
N HIS A 254 -1.73 5.69 -16.68
CA HIS A 254 -1.00 4.52 -16.17
C HIS A 254 -1.59 3.98 -14.86
N HIS A 255 -1.23 2.74 -14.51
CA HIS A 255 -1.44 2.20 -13.17
C HIS A 255 -0.34 2.74 -12.24
N VAL A 256 -0.71 3.36 -11.13
CA VAL A 256 0.22 4.01 -10.21
C VAL A 256 0.31 3.22 -8.90
N LEU A 257 1.54 2.96 -8.45
CA LEU A 257 1.87 2.39 -7.15
C LEU A 257 2.63 3.41 -6.31
N VAL A 258 2.04 3.80 -5.18
CA VAL A 258 2.68 4.65 -4.19
C VAL A 258 3.43 3.78 -3.18
N ARG A 259 4.68 4.10 -2.89
CA ARG A 259 5.49 3.50 -1.83
C ARG A 259 5.69 4.55 -0.73
N CYS A 260 5.31 4.22 0.49
CA CYS A 260 5.60 5.03 1.67
C CYS A 260 5.78 4.13 2.89
N ASP A 261 6.39 4.64 3.94
CA ASP A 261 6.58 3.96 5.22
C ASP A 261 5.38 4.14 6.17
N ASN A 262 4.47 5.06 5.86
CA ASN A 262 3.29 5.29 6.67
C ASN A 262 2.13 4.32 6.36
N THR A 263 1.93 3.34 7.23
CA THR A 263 0.84 2.36 7.13
C THR A 263 -0.57 2.98 7.12
N THR A 264 -0.76 4.15 7.75
CA THR A 264 -2.04 4.86 7.75
C THR A 264 -2.36 5.42 6.37
N ALA A 265 -1.39 6.06 5.70
CA ALA A 265 -1.53 6.53 4.33
C ALA A 265 -1.81 5.36 3.36
N VAL A 266 -1.07 4.26 3.50
CA VAL A 266 -1.31 3.03 2.73
C VAL A 266 -2.74 2.53 2.92
N ALA A 267 -3.20 2.44 4.16
CA ALA A 267 -4.56 1.99 4.48
C ALA A 267 -5.62 2.96 3.93
N HIS A 268 -5.40 4.28 4.02
CA HIS A 268 -6.33 5.28 3.48
C HIS A 268 -6.46 5.19 1.96
N ILE A 269 -5.39 4.89 1.22
CA ILE A 269 -5.45 4.71 -0.22
C ILE A 269 -6.12 3.38 -0.58
N ASN A 270 -5.65 2.27 -0.01
CA ASN A 270 -6.11 0.93 -0.37
C ASN A 270 -7.52 0.60 0.14
N ARG A 271 -7.91 1.10 1.33
CA ARG A 271 -9.25 0.92 1.92
C ARG A 271 -10.19 2.09 1.64
N GLN A 272 -9.77 2.98 0.74
CA GLN A 272 -10.52 4.11 0.21
C GLN A 272 -11.13 5.03 1.30
N GLY A 273 -10.25 5.52 2.18
CA GLY A 273 -10.56 6.41 3.28
C GLY A 273 -10.72 5.70 4.63
N GLY A 274 -10.75 6.50 5.69
CA GLY A 274 -10.91 6.06 7.07
C GLY A 274 -12.26 6.44 7.68
N MET A 275 -12.62 5.81 8.80
CA MET A 275 -13.84 6.12 9.56
C MET A 275 -13.59 7.01 10.78
N ARG A 276 -12.35 7.04 11.30
CA ARG A 276 -12.01 7.72 12.57
C ARG A 276 -11.69 9.21 12.42
N SER A 277 -10.93 9.59 11.40
CA SER A 277 -10.53 10.98 11.18
C SER A 277 -11.25 11.59 9.98
N SER A 278 -12.10 12.59 10.24
CA SER A 278 -12.80 13.34 9.19
C SER A 278 -11.83 14.06 8.25
N LYS A 279 -10.81 14.72 8.82
CA LYS A 279 -9.79 15.47 8.05
C LYS A 279 -8.99 14.57 7.11
N LEU A 280 -8.51 13.42 7.59
CA LEU A 280 -7.81 12.44 6.74
C LEU A 280 -8.73 11.83 5.70
N HIS A 281 -9.98 11.54 6.06
CA HIS A 281 -10.97 11.01 5.13
C HIS A 281 -11.27 12.00 4.01
N ALA A 282 -11.43 13.30 4.32
CA ALA A 282 -11.67 14.34 3.32
C ALA A 282 -10.51 14.46 2.34
N LEU A 283 -9.26 14.40 2.84
CA LEU A 283 -8.07 14.39 1.99
C LEU A 283 -8.01 13.13 1.11
N ALA A 284 -8.24 11.94 1.68
CA ALA A 284 -8.29 10.69 0.94
C ALA A 284 -9.37 10.71 -0.15
N HIS A 285 -10.55 11.25 0.16
CA HIS A 285 -11.64 11.41 -0.80
C HIS A 285 -11.22 12.30 -1.98
N LYS A 286 -10.66 13.48 -1.70
CA LYS A 286 -10.15 14.40 -2.73
C LYS A 286 -9.09 13.72 -3.60
N LEU A 287 -8.15 13.03 -2.96
CA LEU A 287 -7.07 12.29 -3.62
C LEU A 287 -7.60 11.21 -4.55
N LEU A 288 -8.51 10.35 -4.08
CA LEU A 288 -9.02 9.20 -4.83
C LEU A 288 -9.94 9.61 -5.98
N VAL A 289 -10.80 10.60 -5.77
CA VAL A 289 -11.71 11.11 -6.82
C VAL A 289 -10.91 11.75 -7.94
N TRP A 290 -9.90 12.55 -7.61
CA TRP A 290 -9.02 13.15 -8.61
C TRP A 290 -8.18 12.08 -9.32
N SER A 291 -7.56 11.16 -8.57
CA SER A 291 -6.71 10.10 -9.14
C SER A 291 -7.46 9.24 -10.15
N ARG A 292 -8.75 8.96 -9.91
CA ARG A 292 -9.59 8.19 -10.85
C ARG A 292 -9.77 8.87 -12.21
N ARG A 293 -9.68 10.20 -12.28
CA ARG A 293 -9.82 10.94 -13.55
C ARG A 293 -8.51 10.94 -14.36
N HIS A 294 -7.38 10.64 -13.72
CA HIS A 294 -6.05 10.77 -14.32
C HIS A 294 -5.32 9.43 -14.51
N PHE A 295 -5.58 8.44 -13.65
CA PHE A 295 -4.86 7.17 -13.62
C PHE A 295 -5.80 5.99 -13.90
N LEU A 296 -5.25 4.90 -14.45
CA LEU A 296 -6.00 3.64 -14.62
C LEU A 296 -6.30 2.98 -13.28
N SER A 297 -5.38 3.06 -12.33
CA SER A 297 -5.58 2.63 -10.94
C SER A 297 -4.58 3.31 -10.02
N LEU A 298 -4.95 3.47 -8.74
CA LEU A 298 -4.04 3.89 -7.69
C LEU A 298 -4.00 2.84 -6.58
N ARG A 299 -2.79 2.41 -6.19
CA ARG A 299 -2.54 1.54 -5.03
C ARG A 299 -1.37 2.08 -4.22
N ALA A 300 -1.31 1.71 -2.96
CA ALA A 300 -0.18 2.00 -2.09
C ALA A 300 0.42 0.71 -1.51
N THR A 301 1.71 0.71 -1.23
CA THR A 301 2.39 -0.35 -0.48
C THR A 301 3.29 0.25 0.57
N HIS A 302 3.33 -0.42 1.72
CA HIS A 302 4.29 -0.09 2.74
C HIS A 302 5.70 -0.48 2.29
N VAL A 303 6.68 0.38 2.55
CA VAL A 303 8.10 0.10 2.38
C VAL A 303 8.82 0.46 3.68
N PRO A 304 9.65 -0.43 4.24
CA PRO A 304 10.46 -0.10 5.43
C PRO A 304 11.28 1.17 5.22
N GLY A 305 11.37 2.04 6.24
CA GLY A 305 12.08 3.32 6.15
C GLY A 305 13.54 3.20 5.65
N ILE A 306 14.23 2.11 5.98
CA ILE A 306 15.60 1.84 5.50
C ILE A 306 15.70 1.71 3.97
N LEU A 307 14.61 1.29 3.32
CA LEU A 307 14.49 1.20 1.86
C LEU A 307 13.86 2.47 1.26
N ASN A 308 13.45 3.43 2.09
CA ASN A 308 12.82 4.70 1.70
C ASN A 308 13.78 5.91 1.70
N ARG A 309 15.10 5.67 1.78
CA ARG A 309 16.13 6.72 1.95
C ARG A 309 16.00 7.89 1.00
N GLY A 310 15.74 7.63 -0.29
CA GLY A 310 15.64 8.69 -1.30
C GLY A 310 14.51 9.68 -1.00
N ALA A 311 13.35 9.21 -0.55
CA ALA A 311 12.25 10.10 -0.21
C ALA A 311 12.43 10.73 1.18
N ASP A 312 12.97 10.01 2.16
CA ASP A 312 13.29 10.53 3.51
C ASP A 312 14.32 11.66 3.48
N LEU A 313 15.37 11.54 2.67
CA LEU A 313 16.34 12.64 2.46
C LEU A 313 15.67 13.88 1.87
N LEU A 314 14.76 13.70 0.92
CA LEU A 314 14.03 14.80 0.29
C LEU A 314 13.05 15.47 1.26
N SER A 315 12.42 14.71 2.16
CA SER A 315 11.46 15.22 3.14
C SER A 315 12.12 16.02 4.26
N ARG A 316 13.42 15.76 4.53
CA ARG A 316 14.20 16.44 5.57
C ARG A 316 14.99 17.66 5.08
N GLY A 317 15.06 17.89 3.76
CA GLY A 317 15.56 19.16 3.22
C GLY A 317 16.63 19.08 2.12
N ASN A 318 16.58 18.05 1.25
CA ASN A 318 17.67 17.66 0.33
C ASN A 318 18.95 17.27 1.10
N PRO A 319 19.76 16.32 0.59
CA PRO A 319 21.06 16.09 1.19
C PRO A 319 21.83 17.42 1.20
N LEU A 320 22.32 17.83 2.37
CA LEU A 320 23.37 18.84 2.40
C LEU A 320 24.52 18.27 1.56
N TYR A 321 25.02 19.04 0.58
CA TYR A 321 26.09 18.57 -0.32
C TYR A 321 27.28 17.93 0.42
N GLY A 322 27.49 18.26 1.70
CA GLY A 322 28.50 17.67 2.57
C GLY A 322 28.25 16.24 3.07
N GLU A 323 27.18 15.55 2.66
CA GLU A 323 26.94 14.13 3.01
C GLU A 323 27.32 13.15 1.89
N TRP A 324 27.75 13.64 0.73
CA TRP A 324 28.19 12.76 -0.36
C TRP A 324 29.56 12.18 -0.04
N ARG A 325 29.74 10.89 -0.34
CA ARG A 325 30.99 10.16 -0.19
C ARG A 325 31.32 9.49 -1.52
N LEU A 326 32.54 9.65 -2.01
CA LEU A 326 32.99 8.85 -3.15
C LEU A 326 33.11 7.39 -2.73
N HIS A 327 32.78 6.49 -3.64
CA HIS A 327 32.92 5.06 -3.36
C HIS A 327 34.38 4.75 -3.00
N PRO A 328 34.67 4.01 -1.91
CA PRO A 328 36.04 3.80 -1.44
C PRO A 328 37.00 3.31 -2.54
N GLN A 329 36.55 2.40 -3.40
CA GLN A 329 37.34 1.90 -4.54
C GLN A 329 37.73 3.00 -5.55
N THR A 330 36.87 4.00 -5.76
CA THR A 330 37.20 5.14 -6.62
C THR A 330 38.28 5.99 -5.98
N VAL A 331 38.24 6.13 -4.65
CA VAL A 331 39.25 6.89 -3.91
C VAL A 331 40.58 6.15 -3.88
N ASP A 332 40.58 4.81 -3.78
CA ASP A 332 41.79 3.99 -3.92
C ASP A 332 42.51 4.25 -5.25
N LEU A 333 41.76 4.35 -6.35
CA LEU A 333 42.31 4.69 -7.67
C LEU A 333 42.87 6.12 -7.74
N LEU A 334 42.22 7.07 -7.05
CA LEU A 334 42.70 8.45 -6.96
C LEU A 334 44.02 8.52 -6.18
N TRP A 335 44.11 7.85 -5.04
CA TRP A 335 45.33 7.81 -4.23
C TRP A 335 46.49 7.16 -4.97
N ALA A 336 46.23 6.09 -5.73
CA ALA A 336 47.25 5.46 -6.57
C ALA A 336 47.81 6.39 -7.65
N ARG A 337 47.00 7.34 -8.15
CA ARG A 337 47.37 8.25 -9.24
C ARG A 337 47.98 9.56 -8.76
N PHE A 338 47.45 10.15 -7.70
CA PHE A 338 47.78 11.51 -7.26
C PHE A 338 48.45 11.57 -5.88
N GLY A 339 48.59 10.42 -5.21
CA GLY A 339 49.10 10.33 -3.85
C GLY A 339 47.99 10.37 -2.79
N GLN A 340 48.29 9.86 -1.60
CA GLN A 340 47.35 9.85 -0.47
C GLN A 340 47.28 11.24 0.17
N ALA A 341 46.10 11.86 0.10
CA ALA A 341 45.86 13.15 0.75
C ALA A 341 45.81 13.00 2.28
N ALA A 342 46.33 14.01 2.99
CA ALA A 342 46.38 14.03 4.45
C ALA A 342 45.12 14.63 5.09
N VAL A 343 44.43 15.52 4.38
CA VAL A 343 43.25 16.26 4.88
C VAL A 343 42.10 16.20 3.88
N ASP A 344 40.93 15.86 4.39
CA ASP A 344 39.65 15.86 3.66
C ASP A 344 38.88 17.16 3.94
N LEU A 345 38.81 18.05 2.96
CA LEU A 345 38.10 19.31 3.05
C LEU A 345 36.61 19.10 2.78
N PHE A 346 35.79 19.76 3.60
CA PHE A 346 34.32 19.75 3.52
C PHE A 346 33.67 18.40 3.86
N ALA A 347 34.41 17.51 4.53
CA ALA A 347 33.93 16.22 5.00
C ALA A 347 33.48 16.25 6.48
N SER A 348 32.79 15.20 6.88
CA SER A 348 32.33 14.89 8.24
C SER A 348 32.92 13.54 8.67
N ARG A 349 32.73 13.18 9.94
CA ARG A 349 33.15 11.84 10.45
C ARG A 349 32.54 10.68 9.67
N GLU A 350 31.40 10.87 9.00
CA GLU A 350 30.67 9.80 8.30
C GLU A 350 31.16 9.58 6.86
N ASN A 351 31.74 10.60 6.23
CA ASN A 351 32.18 10.57 4.83
C ASN A 351 33.66 10.90 4.61
N VAL A 352 34.44 11.06 5.68
CA VAL A 352 35.89 11.27 5.60
C VAL A 352 36.62 10.10 4.95
N HIS A 353 37.62 10.43 4.12
CA HIS A 353 38.56 9.50 3.51
C HIS A 353 40.00 9.64 4.05
N CYS A 354 40.35 10.79 4.63
CA CYS A 354 41.69 11.08 5.16
C CYS A 354 41.78 10.93 6.69
N PRO A 355 43.00 10.83 7.26
CA PRO A 355 43.18 10.81 8.71
C PRO A 355 42.67 12.07 9.43
N MET A 356 42.72 13.22 8.75
CA MET A 356 42.16 14.49 9.24
C MET A 356 41.08 15.00 8.28
N PHE A 357 40.09 15.72 8.81
CA PHE A 357 39.05 16.38 8.00
C PHE A 357 38.66 17.73 8.57
N PHE A 358 38.17 18.62 7.69
CA PHE A 358 37.57 19.90 8.07
C PHE A 358 36.13 19.96 7.60
N SER A 359 35.21 20.17 8.54
CA SER A 359 33.78 20.19 8.25
C SER A 359 33.30 21.56 7.79
N LEU A 360 32.19 21.57 7.04
CA LEU A 360 31.47 22.79 6.64
C LEU A 360 30.77 23.50 7.80
N ARG A 361 30.61 22.82 8.95
CA ARG A 361 29.77 23.27 10.06
C ARG A 361 30.58 23.83 11.23
N ASP A 362 31.88 23.61 11.25
CA ASP A 362 32.76 24.24 12.23
C ASP A 362 32.99 25.69 11.77
N ASP A 363 32.46 26.65 12.55
CA ASP A 363 32.51 28.11 12.30
C ASP A 363 33.95 28.69 12.28
N ASP A 364 34.96 27.85 12.47
CA ASP A 364 36.35 28.25 12.47
C ASP A 364 36.94 28.11 11.06
N ALA A 365 37.39 29.24 10.52
CA ALA A 365 38.22 29.29 9.33
C ALA A 365 39.58 28.61 9.59
N HIS A 366 39.60 27.28 9.61
CA HIS A 366 40.82 26.52 9.88
C HIS A 366 41.88 26.86 8.83
N PRO A 367 43.13 27.16 9.24
CA PRO A 367 44.24 27.30 8.31
C PRO A 367 44.49 25.95 7.63
N TRP A 368 44.54 25.94 6.31
CA TRP A 368 44.80 24.71 5.56
C TRP A 368 46.30 24.42 5.61
N PRO A 369 46.72 23.23 6.09
CA PRO A 369 48.12 22.88 6.14
C PRO A 369 48.70 22.75 4.73
N ASN A 370 49.99 23.05 4.57
CA ASN A 370 50.70 22.87 3.31
C ASN A 370 51.07 21.40 3.08
N VAL A 371 50.06 20.58 2.83
CA VAL A 371 50.12 19.14 2.53
C VAL A 371 49.19 18.85 1.35
N LEU A 372 49.20 17.62 0.83
CA LEU A 372 48.24 17.22 -0.19
C LEU A 372 46.83 17.18 0.40
N LEU A 373 45.98 18.07 -0.09
CA LEU A 373 44.58 18.19 0.30
C LEU A 373 43.69 17.39 -0.65
N TYR A 374 42.56 16.91 -0.16
CA TYR A 374 41.48 16.34 -0.96
C TYR A 374 40.20 17.12 -0.69
N ALA A 375 39.43 17.45 -1.73
CA ALA A 375 38.16 18.13 -1.57
C ALA A 375 37.11 17.56 -2.53
N PHE A 376 35.93 17.31 -1.98
CA PHE A 376 34.71 17.07 -2.76
C PHE A 376 33.63 18.09 -2.36
N PRO A 377 33.81 19.37 -2.71
CA PRO A 377 32.97 20.45 -2.19
C PRO A 377 31.61 20.54 -2.90
N PRO A 378 30.61 21.18 -2.24
CA PRO A 378 29.42 21.70 -2.93
C PRO A 378 29.80 22.56 -4.15
N LEU A 379 28.99 22.52 -5.22
CA LEU A 379 29.26 23.25 -6.48
C LEU A 379 29.60 24.74 -6.26
N CYS A 380 28.88 25.40 -5.34
CA CYS A 380 29.10 26.82 -5.03
C CYS A 380 30.45 27.11 -4.34
N LEU A 381 31.09 26.11 -3.75
CA LEU A 381 32.36 26.25 -3.03
C LEU A 381 33.58 25.88 -3.87
N ILE A 382 33.41 25.37 -5.10
CA ILE A 382 34.53 25.07 -5.99
C ILE A 382 35.36 26.33 -6.26
N SER A 383 34.72 27.42 -6.70
CA SER A 383 35.44 28.65 -7.05
C SER A 383 36.15 29.30 -5.84
N PRO A 384 35.50 29.47 -4.66
CA PRO A 384 36.18 29.93 -3.46
C PRO A 384 37.34 29.02 -3.02
N THR A 385 37.18 27.70 -3.14
CA THR A 385 38.24 26.73 -2.79
C THR A 385 39.45 26.91 -3.68
N LEU A 386 39.25 26.97 -5.01
CA LEU A 386 40.33 27.17 -5.97
C LEU A 386 41.03 28.52 -5.78
N ALA A 387 40.28 29.59 -5.47
CA ALA A 387 40.86 30.89 -5.17
C ALA A 387 41.80 30.83 -3.96
N ARG A 388 41.36 30.18 -2.87
CA ARG A 388 42.16 30.02 -1.65
C ARG A 388 43.39 29.13 -1.86
N VAL A 389 43.25 28.02 -2.61
CA VAL A 389 44.38 27.17 -2.98
C VAL A 389 45.42 27.94 -3.77
N LYS A 390 44.99 28.80 -4.71
CA LYS A 390 45.87 29.63 -5.53
C LYS A 390 46.58 30.70 -4.70
N GLU A 391 45.86 31.38 -3.81
CA GLU A 391 46.41 32.42 -2.93
C GLU A 391 47.45 31.85 -1.96
N GLN A 392 47.19 30.66 -1.41
CA GLN A 392 48.04 30.02 -0.40
C GLN A 392 49.06 29.04 -1.01
N SER A 393 49.12 28.93 -2.33
CA SER A 393 50.01 28.00 -3.06
C SER A 393 49.94 26.54 -2.55
N LEU A 394 48.71 26.06 -2.30
CA LEU A 394 48.46 24.72 -1.76
C LEU A 394 48.30 23.68 -2.88
N THR A 395 48.42 22.39 -2.53
CA THR A 395 48.19 21.28 -3.48
C THR A 395 46.88 20.58 -3.16
N LEU A 396 45.99 20.44 -4.15
CA LEU A 396 44.63 19.91 -3.96
C LEU A 396 44.25 18.87 -5.02
N ILE A 397 43.74 17.73 -4.58
CA ILE A 397 42.91 16.81 -5.39
C ILE A 397 41.46 17.27 -5.26
N LEU A 398 40.93 17.89 -6.32
CA LEU A 398 39.56 18.37 -6.37
C LEU A 398 38.68 17.40 -7.17
N ILE A 399 37.56 16.99 -6.58
CA ILE A 399 36.49 16.33 -7.32
C ILE A 399 35.41 17.36 -7.66
N ALA A 400 35.25 17.62 -8.95
CA ALA A 400 34.26 18.53 -9.52
C ALA A 400 33.34 17.76 -10.49
N PRO A 401 32.10 18.24 -10.70
CA PRO A 401 31.13 17.59 -11.60
C PRO A 401 31.49 17.66 -13.09
#